data_AF-A0A2A6C4C9-F1
#
_entry.id   AF-A0A2A6C4C9-F1
#
_cell.length_a   1.000
_cell.length_b   1.000
_cell.length_c   1.000
_cell.angle_alpha   90.00
_cell.angle_beta   90.00
_cell.angle_gamma   90.00
#
_symmetry.space_group_name_H-M   'P 1'
#
loop_
_entity.id
_entity.type
_entity.pdbx_description
1 polymer ?
#
loop_
_entity_poly.entity_id
_entity_poly.type
_entity_poly.pdbx_seq_one_letter_code
_entity_poly.pdbx_strand_id
1 'polypeptide(L)'
;MVLRDSIFGDDFALNSGYIFPTFAYYGTYYFTVHSQVWGSVMISVNRYVTVCQPLSKMARLYDRIDKPLLYSINIIVPFLMMVRMLFQGSVYYYRTPTGELNVYTPMPIVRNNALQGLIVSIVGSLVCAVCYFLVIRRLASAHRDPNGALRDYGREKMLTIVGFALFLALCASTLFYVLICIHAADDDNKDVNVIRTYYIYAIMALTFVNPWMLIITNKNTRR
;
A
#
# COMPACT_ATOMS: atom_id res chain seq x y z
N MET A 1 -15.24 9.94 -0.37
CA MET A 1 -15.21 9.46 1.03
C MET A 1 -15.14 10.67 1.95
N VAL A 2 -16.29 11.10 2.45
CA VAL A 2 -16.35 12.07 3.56
C VAL A 2 -16.85 11.29 4.75
N LEU A 3 -15.99 11.10 5.76
CA LEU A 3 -16.48 10.67 7.06
C LEU A 3 -17.40 11.79 7.54
N ARG A 4 -18.69 11.51 7.62
CA ARG A 4 -19.63 12.40 8.32
C ARG A 4 -19.14 12.45 9.76
N ASP A 5 -18.41 13.52 10.06
CA ASP A 5 -17.69 13.61 11.31
C ASP A 5 -18.71 13.89 12.42
N SER A 6 -19.08 12.86 13.18
CA SER A 6 -20.06 13.01 14.27
C SER A 6 -19.52 13.89 15.40
N ILE A 7 -18.21 14.16 15.41
CA ILE A 7 -17.52 14.91 16.45
C ILE A 7 -17.55 16.42 16.14
N PHE A 8 -17.29 16.81 14.89
CA PHE A 8 -17.16 18.23 14.50
C PHE A 8 -18.31 18.74 13.60
N GLY A 9 -19.12 17.83 13.06
CA GLY A 9 -20.25 18.18 12.19
C GLY A 9 -19.84 18.63 10.78
N ASP A 10 -20.84 18.72 9.90
CA ASP A 10 -20.62 19.10 8.48
C ASP A 10 -20.15 20.56 8.35
N ASP A 11 -20.50 21.42 9.31
CA ASP A 11 -20.15 22.84 9.31
C ASP A 11 -18.66 23.05 9.52
N PHE A 12 -17.99 22.21 10.32
CA PHE A 12 -16.54 22.26 10.46
C PHE A 12 -15.86 21.95 9.12
N ALA A 13 -16.29 20.88 8.44
CA ALA A 13 -15.71 20.47 7.17
C ALA A 13 -15.87 21.55 6.09
N LEU A 14 -17.06 22.17 5.99
CA LEU A 14 -17.31 23.26 5.03
C LEU A 14 -16.49 24.53 5.34
N ASN A 15 -16.25 24.85 6.61
CA ASN A 15 -15.50 26.03 7.03
C ASN A 15 -13.98 25.80 7.14
N SER A 16 -13.51 24.56 6.96
CA SER A 16 -12.11 24.18 7.13
C SER A 16 -11.16 24.68 6.02
N GLY A 17 -11.70 25.37 5.00
CA GLY A 17 -10.94 25.90 3.89
C GLY A 17 -10.30 24.80 3.04
N TYR A 18 -9.02 24.98 2.67
CA TYR A 18 -8.30 24.06 1.79
C TYR A 18 -7.25 23.19 2.53
N ILE A 19 -6.82 23.59 3.72
CA ILE A 19 -5.69 22.96 4.42
C ILE A 19 -6.10 21.60 5.00
N PHE A 20 -7.16 21.58 5.81
CA PHE A 20 -7.64 20.36 6.44
C PHE A 20 -8.10 19.31 5.43
N PRO A 21 -8.91 19.63 4.40
CA PRO A 21 -9.34 18.63 3.41
C PRO A 21 -8.17 18.06 2.62
N THR A 22 -7.16 18.87 2.31
CA THR A 22 -5.92 18.42 1.65
C THR A 22 -5.18 17.41 2.52
N PHE A 23 -4.96 17.74 3.79
CA PHE A 23 -4.28 16.84 4.72
C PHE A 23 -5.08 15.57 4.98
N ALA A 24 -6.39 15.68 5.22
CA ALA A 24 -7.27 14.54 5.46
C ALA A 24 -7.33 13.61 4.24
N TYR A 25 -7.51 14.16 3.04
CA TYR A 25 -7.61 13.37 1.82
C TYR A 25 -6.28 12.68 1.45
N TYR A 26 -5.20 13.44 1.32
CA TYR A 26 -3.90 12.88 0.93
C TYR A 26 -3.24 12.08 2.04
N GLY A 27 -3.30 12.57 3.28
CA GLY A 27 -2.73 11.92 4.46
C GLY A 27 -3.46 10.63 4.85
N THR A 28 -4.76 10.50 4.61
CA THR A 28 -5.47 9.26 4.93
C THR A 28 -5.36 8.25 3.80
N TYR A 29 -5.58 8.66 2.55
CA TYR A 29 -5.60 7.71 1.43
C TYR A 29 -4.20 7.47 0.86
N TYR A 30 -3.56 8.52 0.33
CA TYR A 30 -2.33 8.37 -0.44
C TYR A 30 -1.16 7.92 0.44
N PHE A 31 -0.98 8.49 1.62
CA PHE A 31 0.05 8.05 2.56
C PHE A 31 -0.11 6.58 2.95
N THR A 32 -1.33 6.15 3.27
CA THR A 32 -1.61 4.77 3.66
C THR A 32 -1.29 3.80 2.53
N VAL A 33 -1.71 4.10 1.29
CA VAL A 33 -1.39 3.24 0.15
C VAL A 33 0.11 3.21 -0.12
N HIS A 34 0.78 4.37 -0.15
CA HIS A 34 2.22 4.43 -0.42
C HIS A 34 3.04 3.72 0.66
N SER A 35 2.64 3.83 1.93
CA SER A 35 3.29 3.12 3.03
C SER A 35 3.08 1.60 2.95
N GLN A 36 1.91 1.15 2.49
CA GLN A 36 1.65 -0.27 2.28
C GLN A 36 2.40 -0.85 1.07
N VAL A 37 2.51 -0.11 -0.03
CA VAL A 37 3.34 -0.51 -1.18
C VAL A 37 4.80 -0.61 -0.74
N TRP A 38 5.32 0.42 -0.08
CA TRP A 38 6.69 0.44 0.44
C TRP A 38 6.96 -0.71 1.41
N GLY A 39 6.05 -0.93 2.37
CA GLY A 39 6.16 -2.03 3.31
C GLY A 39 6.17 -3.40 2.63
N SER A 40 5.33 -3.59 1.61
CA SER A 40 5.28 -4.84 0.83
C SER A 40 6.59 -5.11 0.09
N VAL A 41 7.18 -4.07 -0.50
CA VAL A 41 8.51 -4.13 -1.15
C VAL A 41 9.59 -4.47 -0.13
N MET A 42 9.63 -3.79 1.01
CA MET A 42 10.62 -4.04 2.06
C MET A 42 10.53 -5.48 2.59
N ILE A 43 9.32 -6.00 2.82
CA ILE A 43 9.10 -7.39 3.25
C ILE A 43 9.58 -8.37 2.18
N SER A 44 9.29 -8.10 0.91
CA SER A 44 9.67 -8.95 -0.22
C SER A 44 11.18 -9.02 -0.42
N VAL A 45 11.86 -7.87 -0.36
CA VAL A 45 13.32 -7.78 -0.46
C VAL A 45 13.98 -8.48 0.72
N ASN A 46 13.51 -8.22 1.95
CA ASN A 46 14.04 -8.89 3.13
C ASN A 46 13.92 -10.42 3.00
N ARG A 47 12.77 -10.92 2.54
CA ARG A 47 12.55 -12.36 2.28
C ARG A 47 13.52 -12.94 1.26
N TYR A 48 13.68 -12.24 0.14
CA TYR A 48 14.64 -12.64 -0.87
C TYR A 48 16.05 -12.76 -0.28
N VAL A 49 16.50 -11.76 0.47
CA VAL A 49 17.81 -11.75 1.10
C VAL A 49 17.98 -12.92 2.08
N THR A 50 17.00 -13.14 2.98
CA THR A 50 17.07 -14.22 3.98
C THR A 50 17.06 -15.61 3.36
N VAL A 51 16.24 -15.85 2.34
CA VAL A 51 16.05 -17.20 1.76
C VAL A 51 17.06 -17.51 0.66
N CYS A 52 17.28 -16.56 -0.25
CA CYS A 52 18.13 -16.78 -1.43
C CYS A 52 19.60 -16.47 -1.14
N GLN A 53 19.90 -15.53 -0.24
CA GLN A 53 21.27 -15.06 0.01
C GLN A 53 21.61 -14.84 1.50
N PRO A 54 21.47 -15.87 2.37
CA PRO A 54 21.63 -15.72 3.82
C PRO A 54 23.03 -15.26 4.27
N LEU A 55 24.08 -15.50 3.47
CA LEU A 55 25.47 -15.12 3.79
C LEU A 55 25.91 -13.80 3.13
N SER A 56 25.02 -13.12 2.42
CA SER A 56 25.35 -11.89 1.71
C SER A 56 25.68 -10.73 2.65
N LYS A 57 26.35 -9.70 2.12
CA LYS A 57 26.53 -8.43 2.83
C LYS A 57 25.19 -7.75 3.15
N MET A 58 24.19 -7.96 2.30
CA MET A 58 22.86 -7.39 2.46
C MET A 58 22.08 -8.03 3.62
N ALA A 59 22.20 -9.35 3.81
CA ALA A 59 21.65 -10.03 5.00
C ALA A 59 22.23 -9.47 6.29
N ARG A 60 23.56 -9.33 6.35
CA ARG A 60 24.25 -8.72 7.49
C ARG A 60 23.89 -7.25 7.73
N LEU A 61 23.53 -6.51 6.68
CA LEU A 61 23.05 -5.14 6.82
C LEU A 61 21.66 -5.13 7.48
N TYR A 62 20.72 -5.95 6.99
CA TYR A 62 19.38 -6.06 7.59
C TYR A 62 19.43 -6.47 9.07
N ASP A 63 20.32 -7.37 9.44
CA ASP A 63 20.49 -7.81 10.83
C ASP A 63 21.08 -6.72 11.74
N ARG A 64 21.82 -5.76 11.18
CA ARG A 64 22.48 -4.67 11.93
C ARG A 64 21.65 -3.39 12.01
N ILE A 65 20.58 -3.27 11.22
CA ILE A 65 19.75 -2.07 11.23
C ILE A 65 18.94 -2.03 12.52
N ASP A 66 19.09 -0.95 13.27
CA ASP A 66 18.30 -0.72 14.47
C ASP A 66 16.81 -0.57 14.13
N LYS A 67 15.96 -1.17 14.98
CA LYS A 67 14.50 -1.08 14.86
C LYS A 67 13.95 0.36 14.74
N PRO A 68 14.40 1.36 15.54
CA PRO A 68 13.94 2.74 15.38
C PRO A 68 14.31 3.30 14.00
N LEU A 69 15.51 3.00 13.49
CA LEU A 69 15.93 3.46 12.17
C LEU A 69 15.06 2.82 11.07
N LEU A 70 14.76 1.53 11.17
CA LEU A 70 13.85 0.85 10.25
C LEU A 70 12.44 1.48 10.27
N TYR A 71 11.93 1.80 11.46
CA TYR A 71 10.64 2.48 11.61
C TYR A 71 10.66 3.87 10.95
N SER A 72 11.70 4.67 11.20
CA SER A 72 11.87 5.98 10.58
C SER A 72 11.92 5.88 9.06
N ILE A 73 12.65 4.92 8.49
CA ILE A 73 12.70 4.70 7.03
C ILE A 73 11.31 4.39 6.47
N ASN A 74 10.53 3.54 7.15
CA ASN A 74 9.18 3.15 6.71
C ASN A 74 8.15 4.29 6.79
N ILE A 75 8.43 5.36 7.52
CA ILE A 75 7.58 6.57 7.55
C ILE A 75 8.10 7.62 6.58
N ILE A 76 9.40 7.91 6.62
CA ILE A 76 10.03 8.98 5.86
C ILE A 76 9.87 8.72 4.37
N VAL A 77 10.13 7.50 3.89
CA VAL A 77 10.08 7.21 2.44
C VAL A 77 8.67 7.44 1.88
N PRO A 78 7.59 6.84 2.42
CA PRO A 78 6.23 7.13 1.96
C PRO A 78 5.81 8.58 2.15
N PHE A 79 6.25 9.24 3.23
CA PHE A 79 5.96 10.64 3.47
C PHE A 79 6.56 11.53 2.37
N LEU A 80 7.83 11.32 2.02
CA LEU A 80 8.51 12.05 0.95
C LEU A 80 7.79 11.91 -0.40
N MET A 81 7.23 10.73 -0.69
CA MET A 81 6.42 10.52 -1.90
C MET A 81 5.12 11.32 -1.90
N MET A 82 4.56 11.62 -0.73
CA MET A 82 3.33 12.41 -0.57
C MET A 82 3.58 13.92 -0.48
N VAL A 83 4.77 14.39 -0.10
CA VAL A 83 5.06 15.82 0.16
C VAL A 83 4.52 16.75 -0.92
N ARG A 84 4.72 16.43 -2.21
CA ARG A 84 4.20 17.23 -3.33
C ARG A 84 2.68 17.42 -3.28
N MET A 85 1.93 16.39 -2.87
CA MET A 85 0.47 16.42 -2.84
C MET A 85 -0.07 17.39 -1.78
N LEU A 86 0.65 17.58 -0.68
CA LEU A 86 0.27 18.53 0.38
C LEU A 86 0.29 19.99 -0.08
N PHE A 87 1.06 20.30 -1.14
CA PHE A 87 1.18 21.65 -1.69
C PHE A 87 0.28 21.91 -2.92
N GLN A 88 -0.61 20.98 -3.29
CA GLN A 88 -1.49 21.11 -4.47
C GLN A 88 -2.75 21.97 -4.24
N GLY A 89 -3.00 22.42 -3.00
CA GLY A 89 -3.82 23.60 -2.65
C GLY A 89 -5.26 23.69 -3.15
N SER A 90 -5.92 22.58 -3.49
CA SER A 90 -7.17 22.62 -4.28
C SER A 90 -8.26 21.64 -3.84
N VAL A 91 -8.05 20.96 -2.71
CA VAL A 91 -9.04 20.05 -2.14
C VAL A 91 -9.90 20.83 -1.17
N TYR A 92 -11.23 20.77 -1.34
CA TYR A 92 -12.19 21.36 -0.40
C TYR A 92 -13.46 20.53 -0.30
N TYR A 93 -14.18 20.67 0.81
CA TYR A 93 -15.49 20.04 0.98
C TYR A 93 -16.60 20.94 0.42
N TYR A 94 -17.60 20.34 -0.21
CA TYR A 94 -18.79 21.04 -0.67
C TYR A 94 -20.05 20.21 -0.42
N ARG A 95 -21.19 20.86 -0.32
CA ARG A 95 -22.48 20.20 -0.19
C ARG A 95 -23.08 19.95 -1.57
N THR A 96 -23.42 18.70 -1.84
CA THR A 96 -24.13 18.29 -3.06
C THR A 96 -25.59 18.78 -3.03
N PRO A 97 -26.28 18.83 -4.17
CA PRO A 97 -27.70 19.19 -4.22
C PRO A 97 -28.60 18.26 -3.37
N THR A 98 -28.17 17.02 -3.11
CA THR A 98 -28.85 16.04 -2.26
C THR A 98 -28.60 16.27 -0.76
N GLY A 99 -27.79 17.27 -0.40
CA GLY A 99 -27.44 17.60 0.98
C GLY A 99 -26.23 16.84 1.52
N GLU A 100 -25.64 15.92 0.75
CA GLU A 100 -24.48 15.14 1.17
C GLU A 100 -23.18 15.94 1.03
N LEU A 101 -22.27 15.77 1.98
CA LEU A 101 -20.94 16.38 1.96
C LEU A 101 -20.01 15.58 1.06
N ASN A 102 -19.34 16.23 0.09
CA ASN A 102 -18.38 15.60 -0.81
C ASN A 102 -17.06 16.37 -0.89
N VAL A 103 -16.01 15.68 -1.34
CA VAL A 103 -14.70 16.27 -1.60
C VAL A 103 -14.60 16.67 -3.05
N TYR A 104 -14.32 17.94 -3.31
CA TYR A 104 -13.91 18.39 -4.63
C TYR A 104 -12.39 18.25 -4.78
N THR A 105 -11.96 17.79 -5.96
CA THR A 105 -10.55 17.77 -6.34
C THR A 105 -10.48 18.02 -7.85
N PRO A 106 -9.68 18.97 -8.34
CA PRO A 106 -9.57 19.22 -9.77
C PRO A 106 -9.09 17.99 -10.53
N MET A 107 -9.73 17.69 -11.66
CA MET A 107 -9.40 16.51 -12.49
C MET A 107 -7.91 16.45 -12.91
N PRO A 108 -7.23 17.55 -13.30
CA PRO A 108 -5.80 17.51 -13.62
C PRO A 108 -4.93 17.00 -12.45
N ILE A 109 -5.33 17.31 -11.22
CA ILE A 109 -4.62 16.90 -10.01
C ILE A 109 -4.93 15.45 -9.68
N VAL A 110 -6.19 15.02 -9.82
CA VAL A 110 -6.57 13.62 -9.70
C VAL A 110 -5.79 12.77 -10.70
N ARG A 111 -5.73 13.17 -11.97
CA ARG A 111 -4.99 12.47 -13.02
C ARG A 111 -3.50 12.33 -12.69
N ASN A 112 -2.84 13.43 -12.28
CA ASN A 112 -1.42 13.39 -11.95
C ASN A 112 -1.14 12.51 -10.72
N ASN A 113 -1.98 12.57 -9.68
CA ASN A 113 -1.80 11.79 -8.46
C ASN A 113 -2.14 10.31 -8.68
N ALA A 114 -3.15 10.00 -9.50
CA ALA A 114 -3.47 8.65 -9.92
C ALA A 114 -2.34 8.03 -10.74
N LEU A 115 -1.73 8.79 -11.65
CA LEU A 115 -0.57 8.34 -12.42
C LEU A 115 0.63 8.06 -11.52
N GLN A 116 0.89 8.93 -10.53
CA GLN A 116 1.93 8.66 -9.53
C GLN A 116 1.63 7.37 -8.76
N GLY A 117 0.42 7.19 -8.25
CA GLY A 117 0.01 5.97 -7.55
C GLY A 117 0.12 4.71 -8.42
N LEU A 118 -0.20 4.83 -9.71
CA LEU A 118 -0.04 3.77 -10.69
C LEU A 118 1.43 3.39 -10.87
N ILE A 119 2.32 4.36 -11.09
CA ILE A 119 3.77 4.11 -11.24
C ILE A 119 4.32 3.44 -9.99
N VAL A 120 3.99 3.96 -8.81
CA VAL A 120 4.46 3.43 -7.52
C VAL A 120 3.99 1.99 -7.31
N SER A 121 2.71 1.71 -7.57
CA SER A 121 2.14 0.37 -7.41
C SER A 121 2.68 -0.63 -8.44
N ILE A 122 2.89 -0.23 -9.70
CA ILE A 122 3.52 -1.07 -10.73
C ILE A 122 4.97 -1.40 -10.34
N VAL A 123 5.78 -0.40 -10.01
CA VAL A 123 7.19 -0.61 -9.62
C VAL A 123 7.27 -1.51 -8.39
N GLY A 124 6.45 -1.24 -7.38
CA GLY A 124 6.37 -2.09 -6.19
C GLY A 124 5.97 -3.53 -6.52
N SER A 125 4.95 -3.71 -7.36
CA SER A 125 4.49 -5.03 -7.81
C SER A 125 5.56 -5.80 -8.56
N LEU A 126 6.30 -5.15 -9.46
CA LEU A 126 7.39 -5.79 -10.21
C LEU A 126 8.51 -6.26 -9.28
N VAL A 127 8.93 -5.43 -8.33
CA VAL A 127 9.96 -5.81 -7.33
C VAL A 127 9.47 -7.00 -6.49
N CYS A 128 8.24 -6.95 -5.98
CA CYS A 128 7.64 -8.05 -5.23
C CYS A 128 7.56 -9.33 -6.06
N ALA A 129 7.11 -9.25 -7.32
CA ALA A 129 7.00 -10.39 -8.23
C ALA A 129 8.35 -11.07 -8.46
N VAL A 130 9.40 -10.30 -8.73
CA VAL A 130 10.76 -10.83 -8.90
C VAL A 130 11.26 -11.48 -7.61
N CYS A 131 11.10 -10.83 -6.46
CA CYS A 131 11.52 -11.38 -5.17
C CYS A 131 10.81 -12.71 -4.87
N TYR A 132 9.48 -12.76 -4.98
CA TYR A 132 8.72 -13.98 -4.70
C TYR A 132 9.00 -15.09 -5.70
N PHE A 133 9.17 -14.77 -6.98
CA PHE A 133 9.57 -15.76 -7.97
C PHE A 133 10.90 -16.43 -7.60
N LEU A 134 11.91 -15.64 -7.20
CA LEU A 134 13.22 -16.16 -6.79
C LEU A 134 13.14 -16.97 -5.48
N VAL A 135 12.36 -16.51 -4.50
CA VAL A 135 12.13 -17.21 -3.22
C VAL A 135 11.45 -18.55 -3.46
N ILE A 136 10.36 -18.57 -4.24
CA ILE A 136 9.62 -19.80 -4.57
C ILE A 136 10.52 -20.78 -5.32
N ARG A 137 11.29 -20.29 -6.31
CA ARG A 137 12.26 -21.12 -7.05
C ARG A 137 13.31 -21.74 -6.11
N ARG A 138 13.84 -20.96 -5.16
CA ARG A 138 14.83 -21.44 -4.18
C ARG A 138 14.24 -22.48 -3.23
N LEU A 139 13.04 -22.22 -2.71
CA LEU A 139 12.32 -23.16 -1.84
C LEU A 139 11.99 -24.48 -2.58
N ALA A 140 11.53 -24.40 -3.82
CA ALA A 140 11.25 -25.58 -4.64
C ALA A 140 12.50 -26.41 -4.94
N SER A 141 13.65 -25.76 -5.16
CA SER A 141 14.94 -26.43 -5.32
C SER A 141 15.40 -27.12 -4.03
N ALA A 142 15.26 -26.46 -2.88
CA ALA A 142 15.67 -27.00 -1.60
C ALA A 142 14.82 -28.21 -1.16
N HIS A 143 13.52 -28.21 -1.49
CA HIS A 143 12.64 -29.36 -1.23
C HIS A 143 13.07 -30.63 -1.99
N ARG A 144 13.74 -30.49 -3.14
CA ARG A 144 14.19 -31.62 -3.96
C ARG A 144 15.53 -32.21 -3.51
N ASP A 145 16.26 -31.50 -2.64
CA ASP A 145 17.60 -31.90 -2.21
C ASP A 145 17.53 -32.59 -0.83
N PRO A 146 17.77 -33.90 -0.73
CA PRO A 146 17.65 -34.64 0.53
C PRO A 146 18.63 -34.19 1.62
N ASN A 147 19.71 -33.50 1.25
CA ASN A 147 20.69 -32.91 2.19
C ASN A 147 20.50 -31.40 2.40
N GLY A 148 19.64 -30.75 1.61
CA GLY A 148 19.40 -29.31 1.60
C GLY A 148 18.31 -28.88 2.58
N ALA A 149 18.37 -29.33 3.83
CA ALA A 149 17.39 -28.96 4.84
C ALA A 149 17.53 -27.46 5.19
N LEU A 150 16.70 -26.60 4.58
CA LEU A 150 16.33 -25.35 5.24
C LEU A 150 15.73 -25.76 6.58
N ARG A 151 16.51 -25.52 7.65
CA ARG A 151 16.20 -25.91 9.05
C ARG A 151 14.79 -25.52 9.50
N ASP A 152 14.18 -24.52 8.83
CA ASP A 152 12.81 -24.04 9.06
C ASP A 152 11.95 -23.97 7.76
N TYR A 153 12.03 -24.94 6.84
CA TYR A 153 11.29 -24.91 5.56
C TYR A 153 9.78 -24.62 5.71
N GLY A 154 9.12 -25.22 6.72
CA GLY A 154 7.69 -24.98 6.98
C GLY A 154 7.38 -23.52 7.34
N ARG A 155 8.26 -22.89 8.12
CA ARG A 155 8.14 -21.48 8.49
C ARG A 155 8.36 -20.58 7.28
N GLU A 156 9.36 -20.86 6.46
CA GLU A 156 9.64 -20.06 5.26
C GLU A 156 8.54 -20.21 4.20
N LYS A 157 7.97 -21.40 4.04
CA LYS A 157 6.78 -21.63 3.19
C LYS A 157 5.59 -20.79 3.67
N MET A 158 5.28 -20.85 4.97
CA MET A 158 4.20 -20.10 5.59
C MET A 158 4.33 -18.59 5.32
N LEU A 159 5.51 -18.05 5.57
CA LEU A 159 5.78 -16.62 5.41
C LEU A 159 5.82 -16.19 3.93
N THR A 160 6.20 -17.10 3.03
CA THR A 160 6.10 -16.87 1.58
C THR A 160 4.64 -16.80 1.13
N ILE A 161 3.75 -17.64 1.67
CA ILE A 161 2.31 -17.58 1.38
C ILE A 161 1.70 -16.25 1.85
N VAL A 162 2.01 -15.82 3.08
CA VAL A 162 1.55 -14.52 3.62
C VAL A 162 2.02 -13.38 2.71
N GLY A 163 3.29 -13.39 2.33
CA GLY A 163 3.86 -12.41 1.43
C GLY A 163 3.25 -12.41 0.03
N PHE A 164 2.98 -13.59 -0.52
CA PHE A 164 2.34 -13.72 -1.83
C PHE A 164 0.90 -13.18 -1.83
N ALA A 165 0.15 -13.39 -0.75
CA ALA A 165 -1.18 -12.80 -0.60
C ALA A 165 -1.14 -11.26 -0.57
N LEU A 166 -0.12 -10.67 0.08
CA LEU A 166 0.12 -9.22 0.03
C LEU A 166 0.42 -8.74 -1.39
N PHE A 167 1.21 -9.49 -2.15
CA PHE A 167 1.46 -9.19 -3.56
C PHE A 167 0.17 -9.20 -4.39
N LEU A 168 -0.74 -10.16 -4.17
CA LEU A 168 -2.05 -10.18 -4.85
C LEU A 168 -2.91 -8.96 -4.49
N ALA A 169 -2.91 -8.55 -3.22
CA ALA A 169 -3.59 -7.32 -2.79
C ALA A 169 -2.99 -6.07 -3.46
N LEU A 170 -1.67 -6.04 -3.65
CA LEU A 170 -0.99 -4.96 -4.37
C LEU A 170 -1.35 -4.94 -5.86
N CYS A 171 -1.49 -6.10 -6.51
CA CYS A 171 -2.00 -6.19 -7.88
C CYS A 171 -3.44 -5.64 -7.98
N ALA A 172 -4.31 -5.95 -7.02
CA ALA A 172 -5.66 -5.40 -6.98
C ALA A 172 -5.66 -3.87 -6.80
N SER A 173 -4.79 -3.34 -5.94
CA SER A 173 -4.59 -1.89 -5.81
C SER A 173 -4.05 -1.25 -7.08
N THR A 174 -3.17 -1.94 -7.82
CA THR A 174 -2.65 -1.46 -9.10
C THR A 174 -3.77 -1.38 -10.14
N LEU A 175 -4.62 -2.41 -10.24
CA LEU A 175 -5.79 -2.39 -11.11
C LEU A 175 -6.72 -1.22 -10.80
N PHE A 176 -6.89 -0.91 -9.52
CA PHE A 176 -7.67 0.24 -9.08
C PHE A 176 -7.12 1.56 -9.63
N TYR A 177 -5.80 1.78 -9.58
CA TYR A 177 -5.18 2.95 -10.17
C TYR A 177 -5.25 2.98 -11.70
N VAL A 178 -5.19 1.82 -12.36
CA VAL A 178 -5.40 1.71 -13.82
C VAL A 178 -6.80 2.23 -14.17
N LEU A 179 -7.84 1.77 -13.48
CA LEU A 179 -9.21 2.23 -13.71
C LEU A 179 -9.33 3.74 -13.55
N ILE A 180 -8.78 4.32 -12.47
CA ILE A 180 -8.81 5.77 -12.28
C ILE A 180 -8.07 6.48 -13.39
N CYS A 181 -6.90 6.00 -13.82
CA CYS A 181 -6.13 6.66 -14.87
C CYS A 181 -6.86 6.65 -16.22
N ILE A 182 -7.58 5.56 -16.54
CA ILE A 182 -8.38 5.46 -17.76
C ILE A 182 -9.53 6.48 -17.71
N HIS A 183 -10.38 6.45 -16.68
CA HIS A 183 -11.52 7.36 -16.58
C HIS A 183 -11.11 8.83 -16.39
N ALA A 184 -9.96 9.09 -15.74
CA ALA A 184 -9.40 10.44 -15.63
C ALA A 184 -8.73 10.92 -16.91
N ALA A 185 -8.39 10.04 -17.85
CA ALA A 185 -7.91 10.43 -19.18
C ALA A 185 -9.05 10.85 -20.10
N ASP A 186 -10.24 10.26 -19.91
CA ASP A 186 -11.47 10.57 -20.64
C ASP A 186 -12.26 11.76 -20.03
N ASP A 187 -11.69 12.45 -19.02
CA ASP A 187 -12.32 13.52 -18.24
C ASP A 187 -13.70 13.16 -17.64
N ASP A 188 -13.94 11.86 -17.39
CA ASP A 188 -15.18 11.38 -16.80
C ASP A 188 -15.19 11.58 -15.27
N ASN A 189 -15.64 12.77 -14.86
CA ASN A 189 -15.78 13.13 -13.46
C ASN A 189 -16.72 12.21 -12.66
N LYS A 190 -17.74 11.63 -13.31
CA LYS A 190 -18.73 10.81 -12.59
C LYS A 190 -18.12 9.47 -12.21
N ASP A 191 -17.53 8.78 -13.19
CA ASP A 191 -16.93 7.46 -12.97
C ASP A 191 -15.73 7.52 -12.04
N VAL A 192 -14.89 8.56 -12.18
CA VAL A 192 -13.76 8.77 -11.26
C VAL A 192 -14.27 8.93 -9.82
N ASN A 193 -15.34 9.69 -9.57
CA ASN A 193 -15.88 9.85 -8.23
C ASN A 193 -16.54 8.57 -7.68
N VAL A 194 -17.20 7.79 -8.54
CA VAL A 194 -17.74 6.48 -8.16
C VAL A 194 -16.60 5.54 -7.76
N ILE A 195 -15.56 5.41 -8.58
CA ILE A 195 -14.40 4.58 -8.29
C ILE A 195 -13.75 5.01 -6.98
N ARG A 196 -13.46 6.31 -6.79
CA ARG A 196 -12.88 6.86 -5.55
C ARG A 196 -13.69 6.54 -4.29
N THR A 197 -14.98 6.23 -4.40
CA THR A 197 -15.80 5.80 -3.25
C THR A 197 -15.37 4.42 -2.72
N TYR A 198 -14.86 3.55 -3.59
CA TYR A 198 -14.38 2.22 -3.24
C TYR A 198 -12.91 2.18 -2.77
N TYR A 199 -12.24 3.33 -2.67
CA TYR A 199 -10.85 3.43 -2.19
C TYR A 199 -10.61 2.74 -0.85
N ILE A 200 -11.59 2.82 0.05
CA ILE A 200 -11.47 2.23 1.39
C ILE A 200 -11.31 0.72 1.32
N TYR A 201 -11.97 0.04 0.38
CA TYR A 201 -11.88 -1.41 0.25
C TYR A 201 -10.49 -1.84 -0.24
N ALA A 202 -9.88 -1.07 -1.14
CA ALA A 202 -8.51 -1.32 -1.60
C ALA A 202 -7.50 -1.16 -0.45
N ILE A 203 -7.66 -0.10 0.37
CA ILE A 203 -6.83 0.09 1.57
C ILE A 203 -7.07 -1.04 2.57
N MET A 204 -8.32 -1.38 2.86
CA MET A 204 -8.66 -2.44 3.81
C MET A 204 -8.06 -3.78 3.38
N ALA A 205 -8.11 -4.11 2.09
CA ALA A 205 -7.49 -5.33 1.57
C ALA A 205 -5.98 -5.35 1.89
N LEU A 206 -5.26 -4.29 1.56
CA LEU A 206 -3.82 -4.20 1.82
C LEU A 206 -3.48 -4.19 3.32
N THR A 207 -4.26 -3.50 4.16
CA THR A 207 -4.06 -3.43 5.61
C THR A 207 -4.29 -4.77 6.28
N PHE A 208 -5.42 -5.43 5.96
CA PHE A 208 -5.90 -6.57 6.72
C PHE A 208 -5.43 -7.92 6.17
N VAL A 209 -4.98 -8.01 4.91
CA VAL A 209 -4.45 -9.26 4.36
C VAL A 209 -3.29 -9.79 5.19
N ASN A 210 -2.36 -8.93 5.65
CA ASN A 210 -1.21 -9.39 6.44
C ASN A 210 -1.63 -10.07 7.78
N PRO A 211 -2.37 -9.41 8.70
CA PRO A 211 -2.78 -10.04 9.95
C PRO A 211 -3.69 -11.25 9.73
N TRP A 212 -4.65 -11.21 8.79
CA TRP A 212 -5.51 -12.36 8.51
C TRP A 212 -4.71 -13.56 8.02
N MET A 213 -3.78 -13.35 7.09
CA MET A 213 -2.93 -14.42 6.59
C MET A 213 -2.00 -14.96 7.68
N LEU A 214 -1.49 -14.13 8.58
CA LEU A 214 -0.72 -14.59 9.74
C LEU A 214 -1.57 -15.43 10.69
N ILE A 215 -2.81 -15.03 11.01
CA ILE A 215 -3.73 -15.80 11.86
C ILE A 215 -4.07 -17.15 11.22
N ILE A 216 -4.35 -17.17 9.91
CA ILE A 216 -4.70 -18.40 9.18
C ILE A 216 -3.51 -19.36 9.11
N THR A 217 -2.30 -18.83 8.88
CA THR A 217 -1.13 -19.66 8.59
C THR A 217 -0.28 -19.99 9.82
N ASN A 218 -0.24 -19.14 10.84
CA ASN A 218 0.62 -19.30 12.02
C ASN A 218 -0.16 -19.77 13.26
N LYS A 219 0.14 -20.99 13.73
CA LYS A 219 -0.45 -21.55 14.96
C LYS A 219 -0.09 -20.76 16.22
N ASN A 220 1.08 -20.15 16.29
CA ASN A 220 1.53 -19.40 17.47
C ASN A 220 0.81 -18.05 17.60
N THR A 221 0.40 -17.45 16.48
CA THR A 221 -0.37 -16.20 16.48
C THR A 221 -1.84 -16.42 16.86
N ARG A 222 -2.35 -17.66 16.73
CA ARG A 222 -3.73 -18.01 17.11
C ARG A 222 -3.93 -18.34 18.59
N ARG A 223 -2.84 -18.63 19.31
CA ARG A 223 -2.87 -18.93 20.74
C ARG A 223 -2.65 -17.64 21.52
#